data_AF-A0A960MXT0-F1
#
_entry.id   AF-A0A960MXT0-F1
#
_cell.length_a   1.000
_cell.length_b   1.000
_cell.length_c   1.000
_cell.angle_alpha   90.00
_cell.angle_beta   90.00
_cell.angle_gamma   90.00
#
_symmetry.space_group_name_H-M   'P 1'
#
loop_
_entity.id
_entity.type
_entity.pdbx_description
1 polymer ?
#
loop_
_entity_poly.entity_id
_entity_poly.type
_entity_poly.pdbx_seq_one_letter_code
_entity_poly.pdbx_strand_id
1 'polypeptide(L)'
;MNLDRATLNFLNSFSEAVKNEGQRLHDEGTVAQIFGNHLLIQGRIEDGTWSCRTKLRLQGNEWLGEASEKGENGLAALYATMLERIARSGDLPDSPNEVGEKSLTEILEEKNGRSLTGIEDELVGKLEKRFRRFELERSIYDHDLVRLHPRWPV
;
A
#
# COMPACT_ATOMS: atom_id res chain seq x y z
N MET A 1 -24.07 0.99 4.71
CA MET A 1 -22.93 1.90 4.90
C MET A 1 -23.20 3.15 4.07
N ASN A 2 -23.25 4.34 4.66
CA ASN A 2 -23.42 5.58 3.89
C ASN A 2 -22.03 6.05 3.43
N LEU A 3 -21.72 5.85 2.15
CA LEU A 3 -20.49 6.36 1.55
C LEU A 3 -20.57 7.88 1.41
N ASP A 4 -19.45 8.57 1.64
CA ASP A 4 -19.36 10.00 1.41
C ASP A 4 -19.48 10.32 -0.10
N ARG A 5 -19.89 11.55 -0.41
CA ARG A 5 -20.14 11.99 -1.79
C ARG A 5 -18.89 11.92 -2.66
N ALA A 6 -17.71 12.21 -2.12
CA ALA A 6 -16.47 12.17 -2.90
C ALA A 6 -16.16 10.73 -3.34
N THR A 7 -16.32 9.77 -2.43
CA THR A 7 -16.16 8.34 -2.71
C THR A 7 -17.17 7.85 -3.75
N LEU A 8 -18.46 8.21 -3.62
CA LEU A 8 -19.48 7.85 -4.61
C LEU A 8 -19.18 8.44 -5.99
N ASN A 9 -18.80 9.72 -6.06
CA ASN A 9 -18.44 10.38 -7.31
C ASN A 9 -17.24 9.70 -7.98
N PHE A 10 -16.22 9.34 -7.19
CA PHE A 10 -15.05 8.63 -7.68
C PHE A 10 -15.44 7.29 -8.31
N LEU A 11 -16.17 6.43 -7.59
CA LEU A 11 -16.61 5.13 -8.11
C LEU A 11 -17.48 5.26 -9.37
N ASN A 12 -18.32 6.30 -9.43
CA ASN A 12 -19.20 6.54 -10.58
C ASN A 12 -18.51 7.17 -11.79
N SER A 13 -17.28 7.67 -11.65
CA SER A 13 -16.52 8.27 -12.75
C SER A 13 -15.96 7.27 -13.76
N PHE A 14 -15.93 5.99 -13.41
CA PHE A 14 -15.39 4.91 -14.23
C PHE A 14 -16.44 4.31 -15.18
N SER A 15 -15.98 3.73 -16.29
CA SER A 15 -16.85 2.96 -17.20
C SER A 15 -17.29 1.64 -16.55
N GLU A 16 -18.42 1.07 -17.01
CA GLU A 16 -18.90 -0.22 -16.50
C GLU A 16 -17.88 -1.35 -16.67
N ALA A 17 -17.12 -1.37 -17.78
CA ALA A 17 -16.04 -2.34 -17.99
C ALA A 17 -14.96 -2.25 -16.90
N VAL A 18 -14.54 -1.02 -16.57
CA VAL A 18 -13.55 -0.77 -15.50
C VAL A 18 -14.11 -1.14 -14.13
N LYS A 19 -15.39 -0.84 -13.86
CA LYS A 19 -16.03 -1.21 -12.58
C LYS A 19 -16.07 -2.73 -12.41
N ASN A 20 -16.48 -3.45 -13.45
CA ASN A 20 -16.56 -4.92 -13.41
C ASN A 20 -15.18 -5.54 -13.18
N GLU A 21 -14.15 -5.04 -13.88
CA GLU A 21 -12.79 -5.54 -13.69
C GLU A 21 -12.21 -5.16 -12.33
N GLY A 22 -12.43 -3.92 -11.86
CA GLY A 22 -12.00 -3.51 -10.52
C GLY A 22 -12.72 -4.27 -9.41
N GLN A 23 -14.00 -4.62 -9.59
CA GLN A 23 -14.74 -5.48 -8.68
C GLN A 23 -14.15 -6.90 -8.67
N ARG A 24 -13.86 -7.48 -9.85
CA ARG A 24 -13.19 -8.79 -9.96
C ARG A 24 -11.86 -8.79 -9.19
N LEU A 25 -11.02 -7.79 -9.42
CA LEU A 25 -9.72 -7.65 -8.75
C LEU A 25 -9.87 -7.61 -7.22
N HIS A 26 -10.84 -6.85 -6.72
CA HIS A 26 -11.14 -6.79 -5.29
C HIS A 26 -11.63 -8.16 -4.75
N ASP A 27 -12.61 -8.77 -5.42
CA ASP A 27 -13.26 -10.00 -4.95
C ASP A 27 -12.32 -11.21 -4.98
N GLU A 28 -11.38 -11.25 -5.91
CA GLU A 28 -10.33 -12.27 -5.97
C GLU A 28 -9.18 -12.01 -4.98
N GLY A 29 -9.22 -10.93 -4.20
CA GLY A 29 -8.20 -10.62 -3.19
C GLY A 29 -6.86 -10.20 -3.80
N THR A 30 -6.86 -9.67 -5.03
CA THR A 30 -5.63 -9.24 -5.73
C THR A 30 -5.05 -7.94 -5.16
N VAL A 31 -5.78 -7.24 -4.29
CA VAL A 31 -5.28 -6.07 -3.55
C VAL A 31 -4.29 -6.55 -2.47
N ALA A 32 -3.08 -6.89 -2.91
CA ALA A 32 -2.02 -7.48 -2.10
C ALA A 32 -1.52 -6.56 -0.99
N GLN A 33 -1.67 -5.25 -1.15
CA GLN A 33 -1.29 -4.28 -0.13
C GLN A 33 -2.17 -3.04 -0.21
N ILE A 34 -2.55 -2.49 0.95
CA ILE A 34 -3.19 -1.19 1.08
C ILE A 34 -2.76 -0.53 2.38
N PHE A 35 -2.46 0.77 2.35
CA PHE A 35 -2.07 1.55 3.52
C PHE A 35 -2.36 3.03 3.29
N GLY A 36 -2.33 3.83 4.36
CA GLY A 36 -2.53 5.27 4.33
C GLY A 36 -3.60 5.72 5.31
N ASN A 37 -4.23 6.85 5.01
CA ASN A 37 -5.21 7.49 5.87
C ASN A 37 -6.38 8.07 5.07
N HIS A 38 -7.23 8.85 5.75
CA HIS A 38 -8.43 9.45 5.15
C HIS A 38 -8.16 10.48 4.02
N LEU A 39 -6.93 10.96 3.84
CA LEU A 39 -6.54 11.90 2.78
C LEU A 39 -5.69 11.28 1.67
N LEU A 40 -4.95 10.21 1.99
CA LEU A 40 -4.02 9.58 1.07
C LEU A 40 -4.06 8.07 1.27
N ILE A 41 -4.42 7.34 0.22
CA ILE A 41 -4.47 5.89 0.20
C ILE A 41 -3.48 5.43 -0.87
N GLN A 42 -2.71 4.40 -0.56
CA GLN A 42 -1.82 3.74 -1.50
C GLN A 42 -2.12 2.25 -1.51
N GLY A 43 -2.13 1.68 -2.71
CA GLY A 43 -2.44 0.27 -2.92
C GLY A 43 -1.45 -0.39 -3.87
N ARG A 44 -1.39 -1.71 -3.80
CA ARG A 44 -0.71 -2.57 -4.77
C ARG A 44 -1.63 -3.72 -5.14
N ILE A 45 -1.88 -3.85 -6.43
CA ILE A 45 -2.61 -4.94 -7.05
C ILE A 45 -1.59 -5.91 -7.62
N GLU A 46 -1.78 -7.20 -7.37
CA GLU A 46 -1.01 -8.31 -7.95
C GLU A 46 -2.00 -9.32 -8.54
N ASP A 47 -2.03 -9.42 -9.86
CA ASP A 47 -2.94 -10.31 -10.59
C ASP A 47 -2.15 -11.11 -11.63
N GLY A 48 -1.85 -12.37 -11.30
CA GLY A 48 -1.05 -13.26 -12.12
C GLY A 48 0.34 -12.69 -12.44
N THR A 49 0.57 -12.34 -13.70
CA THR A 49 1.88 -11.86 -14.19
C THR A 49 2.02 -10.34 -14.16
N TRP A 50 0.97 -9.60 -13.81
CA TRP A 50 1.01 -8.14 -13.79
C TRP A 50 0.75 -7.59 -12.39
N SER A 51 1.24 -6.37 -12.17
CA SER A 51 1.07 -5.67 -10.91
C SER A 51 0.86 -4.18 -11.16
N CYS A 52 0.03 -3.53 -10.36
CA CYS A 52 -0.17 -2.09 -10.45
C CYS A 52 -0.15 -1.45 -9.08
N ARG A 53 0.64 -0.38 -8.92
CA ARG A 53 0.57 0.50 -7.76
C ARG A 53 -0.43 1.60 -8.01
N THR A 54 -1.18 1.94 -6.97
CA THR A 54 -2.20 2.97 -7.00
C THR A 54 -1.97 3.99 -5.89
N LYS A 55 -2.37 5.23 -6.15
CA LYS A 55 -2.35 6.32 -5.18
C LYS A 55 -3.64 7.12 -5.35
N LEU A 56 -4.43 7.18 -4.29
CA LEU A 56 -5.66 7.96 -4.21
C LEU A 56 -5.44 9.12 -3.24
N ARG A 57 -5.68 10.34 -3.67
CA ARG A 57 -5.53 11.54 -2.84
C ARG A 57 -6.84 12.31 -2.80
N LEU A 58 -7.33 12.59 -1.61
CA LEU A 58 -8.49 13.45 -1.43
C LEU A 58 -8.02 14.91 -1.45
N GLN A 59 -8.45 15.66 -2.45
CA GLN A 59 -8.19 17.09 -2.56
C GLN A 59 -9.51 17.84 -2.57
N GLY A 60 -9.77 18.61 -1.51
CA GLY A 60 -11.08 19.22 -1.32
C GLY A 60 -12.16 18.16 -1.13
N ASN A 61 -13.05 18.00 -2.10
CA ASN A 61 -14.14 17.04 -2.08
C ASN A 61 -14.08 16.05 -3.26
N GLU A 62 -12.89 15.82 -3.80
CA GLU A 62 -12.65 14.97 -4.96
C GLU A 62 -11.45 14.05 -4.72
N TRP A 63 -11.61 12.79 -5.11
CA TRP A 63 -10.51 11.83 -5.13
C TRP A 63 -9.78 11.91 -6.46
N LEU A 64 -8.46 12.08 -6.40
CA LEU A 64 -7.56 12.01 -7.53
C LEU A 64 -6.81 10.69 -7.49
N GLY A 65 -6.85 9.95 -8.60
CA GLY A 65 -6.21 8.64 -8.74
C GLY A 65 -5.01 8.66 -9.67
N GLU A 66 -3.90 8.07 -9.23
CA GLU A 66 -2.70 7.83 -10.02
C GLU A 66 -2.38 6.32 -10.01
N ALA A 67 -2.16 5.73 -11.17
CA ALA A 67 -1.81 4.32 -11.32
C ALA A 67 -0.46 4.18 -12.05
N SER A 68 0.35 3.20 -11.67
CA SER A 68 1.61 2.89 -12.38
C SER A 68 1.35 2.29 -13.75
N GLU A 69 0.29 1.48 -13.87
CA GLU A 69 -0.19 0.95 -15.15
C GLU A 69 -1.11 1.94 -15.85
N LYS A 70 -0.99 2.03 -17.17
CA LYS A 70 -1.81 2.93 -18.00
C LYS A 70 -3.03 2.19 -18.56
N GLY A 71 -4.03 2.95 -18.97
CA GLY A 71 -5.25 2.41 -19.60
C GLY A 71 -6.20 1.78 -18.59
N GLU A 72 -7.05 0.87 -19.08
CA GLU A 72 -8.16 0.32 -18.29
C GLU A 72 -7.71 -0.48 -17.07
N ASN A 73 -6.61 -1.23 -17.15
CA ASN A 73 -6.08 -1.99 -16.01
C ASN A 73 -5.67 -1.08 -14.84
N GLY A 74 -5.06 0.07 -15.13
CA GLY A 74 -4.71 1.06 -14.11
C GLY A 74 -5.95 1.68 -13.46
N LEU A 75 -6.98 1.96 -14.27
CA LEU A 75 -8.26 2.47 -13.76
C LEU A 75 -9.00 1.44 -12.92
N ALA A 76 -8.99 0.16 -13.33
CA ALA A 76 -9.57 -0.94 -12.58
C ALA A 76 -8.84 -1.16 -11.25
N ALA A 77 -7.51 -1.06 -11.23
CA ALA A 77 -6.71 -1.10 -10.01
C ALA A 77 -7.07 0.04 -9.04
N LEU A 78 -7.27 1.27 -9.55
CA LEU A 78 -7.72 2.41 -8.74
C LEU A 78 -9.10 2.16 -8.12
N TYR A 79 -10.02 1.60 -8.91
CA TYR A 79 -11.35 1.21 -8.44
C TYR A 79 -11.27 0.14 -7.34
N ALA A 80 -10.51 -0.94 -7.57
CA ALA A 80 -10.29 -2.01 -6.60
C ALA A 80 -9.68 -1.49 -5.29
N THR A 81 -8.72 -0.56 -5.38
CA THR A 81 -8.11 0.08 -4.21
C THR A 81 -9.14 0.85 -3.38
N MET A 82 -10.06 1.57 -4.03
CA MET A 82 -11.13 2.29 -3.32
C MET A 82 -12.13 1.31 -2.68
N LEU A 83 -12.48 0.22 -3.36
CA LEU A 83 -13.33 -0.82 -2.79
C LEU A 83 -12.71 -1.44 -1.54
N GLU A 84 -11.42 -1.79 -1.59
CA GLU A 84 -10.71 -2.35 -0.44
C GLU A 84 -10.73 -1.38 0.76
N ARG A 85 -10.51 -0.08 0.51
CA ARG A 85 -10.63 0.95 1.55
C ARG A 85 -12.03 1.02 2.15
N ILE A 86 -13.08 0.85 1.34
CA ILE A 86 -14.47 0.80 1.80
C ILE A 86 -14.73 -0.46 2.63
N ALA A 87 -14.26 -1.62 2.17
CA ALA A 87 -14.41 -2.89 2.86
C ALA A 87 -13.80 -2.85 4.27
N ARG A 88 -12.64 -2.18 4.40
CA ARG A 88 -11.97 -1.92 5.68
C ARG A 88 -12.56 -0.77 6.49
N SER A 89 -13.66 -0.14 6.02
CA SER A 89 -14.26 1.04 6.67
C SER A 89 -13.27 2.20 6.90
N GLY A 90 -12.23 2.29 6.07
CA GLY A 90 -11.16 3.28 6.22
C GLY A 90 -10.10 2.96 7.29
N ASP A 91 -10.20 1.83 7.97
CA ASP A 91 -9.18 1.35 8.91
C ASP A 91 -8.04 0.71 8.12
N LEU A 92 -7.09 1.56 7.72
CA LEU A 92 -5.95 1.18 6.91
C LEU A 92 -4.68 1.17 7.76
N PRO A 93 -3.74 0.25 7.49
CA PRO A 93 -2.40 0.33 8.02
C PRO A 93 -1.77 1.70 7.76
N ASP A 94 -1.03 2.26 8.71
CA ASP A 94 -0.37 3.56 8.56
C ASP A 94 0.88 3.49 7.66
N SER A 95 1.40 2.27 7.48
CA SER A 95 2.69 2.01 6.85
C SER A 95 2.64 0.81 5.91
N PRO A 96 3.38 0.83 4.79
CA PRO A 96 3.55 -0.36 3.94
C PRO A 96 4.30 -1.50 4.64
N ASN A 97 4.92 -1.25 5.80
CA ASN A 97 5.64 -2.28 6.57
C ASN A 97 4.69 -3.19 7.37
N GLU A 98 3.45 -2.78 7.56
CA GLU A 98 2.47 -3.55 8.31
C GLU A 98 1.89 -4.65 7.41
N VAL A 99 2.17 -5.90 7.76
CA VAL A 99 1.70 -7.08 7.04
C VAL A 99 0.71 -7.81 7.92
N GLY A 100 -0.56 -7.83 7.50
CA GLY A 100 -1.63 -8.42 8.32
C GLY A 100 -1.75 -7.73 9.68
N GLU A 101 -1.66 -6.40 9.70
CA GLU A 101 -1.75 -5.55 10.90
C GLU A 101 -0.58 -5.72 11.89
N LYS A 102 0.47 -6.47 11.50
CA LYS A 102 1.68 -6.64 12.29
C LYS A 102 2.85 -5.90 11.65
N SER A 103 3.59 -5.17 12.46
CA SER A 103 4.91 -4.62 12.13
C SER A 103 5.93 -5.73 11.87
N LEU A 104 7.02 -5.39 11.18
CA LEU A 104 8.12 -6.34 10.98
C LEU A 104 8.73 -6.77 12.31
N THR A 105 8.80 -5.85 13.28
CA THR A 105 9.25 -6.15 14.65
C THR A 105 8.39 -7.23 15.29
N GLU A 106 7.08 -7.09 15.32
CA GLU A 106 6.17 -8.09 15.90
C GLU A 106 6.32 -9.45 15.23
N ILE A 107 6.41 -9.49 13.90
CA ILE A 107 6.62 -10.74 13.15
C ILE A 107 7.94 -11.40 13.56
N LEU A 108 9.02 -10.64 13.72
CA LEU A 108 10.32 -11.17 14.11
C LEU A 108 10.32 -11.65 15.56
N GLU A 109 9.71 -10.91 16.48
CA GLU A 109 9.64 -11.29 17.89
C GLU A 109 8.81 -12.56 18.09
N GLU A 110 7.66 -12.68 17.41
CA GLU A 110 6.83 -13.89 17.42
C GLU A 110 7.59 -15.10 16.90
N LYS A 111 8.30 -14.95 15.76
CA LYS A 111 9.08 -16.05 15.17
C LYS A 111 10.27 -16.45 16.02
N ASN A 112 10.89 -15.50 16.72
CA ASN A 112 12.05 -15.76 17.56
C ASN A 112 11.67 -16.19 18.99
N GLY A 113 10.40 -16.03 19.39
CA GLY A 113 9.93 -16.32 20.76
C GLY A 113 10.57 -15.42 21.83
N ARG A 114 11.09 -14.26 21.43
CA ARG A 114 11.72 -13.28 22.33
C ARG A 114 11.63 -11.88 21.73
N SER A 115 11.78 -10.87 22.59
CA SER A 115 11.94 -9.49 22.13
C SER A 115 13.25 -9.30 21.37
N LEU A 116 13.25 -8.33 20.45
CA LEU A 116 14.47 -7.89 19.78
C LEU A 116 15.43 -7.24 20.80
N THR A 117 16.72 -7.47 20.61
CA THR A 117 17.76 -6.70 21.32
C THR A 117 17.81 -5.27 20.77
N GLY A 118 18.37 -4.32 21.53
CA GLY A 118 18.46 -2.92 21.07
C GLY A 118 19.20 -2.75 19.74
N ILE A 119 20.16 -3.63 19.42
CA ILE A 119 20.87 -3.62 18.13
C ILE A 119 19.97 -4.14 17.00
N GLU A 120 19.21 -5.22 17.26
CA GLU A 120 18.28 -5.78 16.28
C GLU A 120 17.16 -4.80 15.96
N ASP A 121 16.59 -4.17 16.99
CA ASP A 121 15.56 -3.15 16.82
C ASP A 121 16.08 -1.95 16.00
N GLU A 122 17.30 -1.48 16.27
CA GLU A 122 17.91 -0.40 15.47
C GLU A 122 18.09 -0.80 13.98
N LEU A 123 18.48 -2.05 13.72
CA LEU A 123 18.64 -2.57 12.36
C LEU A 123 17.29 -2.70 11.63
N VAL A 124 16.27 -3.24 12.31
CA VAL A 124 14.91 -3.37 11.78
C VAL A 124 14.35 -1.98 11.48
N GLY A 125 14.48 -1.03 12.39
CA GLY A 125 14.02 0.34 12.19
C GLY A 125 14.71 1.05 11.01
N LYS A 126 15.98 0.74 10.72
CA LYS A 126 16.67 1.22 9.50
C LYS A 126 16.06 0.61 8.24
N LEU A 127 15.82 -0.70 8.23
CA LEU A 127 15.21 -1.41 7.10
C LEU A 127 13.80 -0.89 6.81
N GLU A 128 12.97 -0.78 7.83
CA GLU A 128 11.60 -0.28 7.74
C GLU A 128 11.52 1.14 7.17
N LYS A 129 12.41 2.04 7.62
CA LYS A 129 12.48 3.41 7.08
C LYS A 129 12.86 3.42 5.60
N ARG A 130 13.82 2.59 5.20
CA ARG A 130 14.28 2.48 3.80
C ARG A 130 13.18 1.91 2.92
N PHE A 131 12.55 0.82 3.34
CA PHE A 131 11.46 0.20 2.60
C PHE A 131 10.27 1.14 2.46
N ARG A 132 9.85 1.80 3.56
CA ARG A 132 8.79 2.81 3.52
C ARG A 132 9.09 3.89 2.49
N ARG A 133 10.31 4.44 2.49
CA ARG A 133 10.69 5.46 1.50
C ARG A 133 10.62 4.92 0.08
N PHE A 134 11.14 3.71 -0.15
CA PHE A 134 11.08 3.08 -1.47
C PHE A 134 9.64 2.85 -1.95
N GLU A 135 8.73 2.40 -1.08
CA GLU A 135 7.33 2.23 -1.45
C GLU A 135 6.62 3.57 -1.70
N LEU A 136 6.96 4.63 -0.97
CA LEU A 136 6.39 5.97 -1.16
C LEU A 136 6.93 6.70 -2.40
N GLU A 137 8.25 6.65 -2.64
CA GLU A 137 8.95 7.53 -3.58
C GLU A 137 9.50 6.79 -4.80
N ARG A 138 9.49 5.45 -4.80
CA ARG A 138 10.05 4.59 -5.86
C ARG A 138 11.53 4.85 -6.17
N SER A 139 12.22 5.52 -5.24
CA SER A 139 13.59 5.97 -5.41
C SER A 139 14.44 5.39 -4.29
N ILE A 140 15.62 4.89 -4.66
CA ILE A 140 16.66 4.46 -3.72
C ILE A 140 17.73 5.53 -3.76
N TYR A 141 18.10 6.05 -2.60
CA TYR A 141 19.13 7.08 -2.48
C TYR A 141 20.46 6.47 -2.04
N ASP A 142 21.56 7.18 -2.22
CA ASP A 142 22.89 6.70 -1.84
C ASP A 142 22.96 6.25 -0.37
N HIS A 143 22.29 6.97 0.54
CA HIS A 143 22.23 6.60 1.97
C HIS A 143 21.39 5.35 2.26
N ASP A 144 20.55 4.90 1.31
CA ASP A 144 19.82 3.63 1.39
C ASP A 144 20.68 2.45 0.95
N LEU A 145 21.72 2.72 0.14
CA LEU A 145 22.71 1.74 -0.32
C LEU A 145 23.90 1.59 0.66
N VAL A 146 24.01 2.48 1.65
CA VAL A 146 25.02 2.35 2.72
C VAL A 146 24.72 1.11 3.55
N ARG A 147 25.77 0.36 3.89
CA ARG A 147 25.73 -0.85 4.73
C ARG A 147 24.85 -0.61 5.96
N LEU A 148 23.94 -1.54 6.24
CA LEU A 148 23.11 -1.49 7.45
C LEU A 148 23.95 -1.57 8.72
N HIS A 149 25.03 -2.35 8.64
CA HIS A 149 26.03 -2.49 9.69
C HIS A 149 27.44 -2.21 9.16
N PRO A 150 28.23 -1.30 9.79
CA PRO A 150 29.55 -0.89 9.29
C PRO A 150 30.56 -2.03 9.12
N ARG A 151 30.44 -3.09 9.93
CA ARG A 151 31.35 -4.25 9.92
C ARG A 151 31.02 -5.31 8.87
N TRP A 152 29.92 -5.18 8.14
CA TRP A 152 29.63 -6.16 7.08
C TRP A 152 30.58 -5.97 5.91
N PRO A 153 31.09 -7.09 5.33
CA PRO A 153 31.93 -7.04 4.14
C PRO A 153 31.14 -6.46 2.96
N VAL A 154 31.87 -5.87 2.01
CA VAL A 154 31.35 -5.36 0.73
C VAL A 154 31.59 -6.41 -0.33
#